data_AF-A0A8T2IKB7-F1
#
_entry.id   AF-A0A8T2IKB7-F1
#
_cell.length_a   1.000
_cell.length_b   1.000
_cell.length_c   1.000
_cell.angle_alpha   90.00
_cell.angle_beta   90.00
_cell.angle_gamma   90.00
#
_symmetry.space_group_name_H-M   'P 1'
#
loop_
_entity.id
_entity.type
_entity.pdbx_description
1 polymer ?
#
loop_
_entity_poly.entity_id
_entity_poly.type
_entity_poly.pdbx_seq_one_letter_code
_entity_poly.pdbx_strand_id
1 'polypeptide(L)'
;MQIHILPNNNYTKPILSSCSIGSASPHMGLCQSNYPDLSSDLQQMKDSSTLSDVYNVLPHFADLSTYMIQQVIQFSKEIPAFRALTIEDQISLLKGSTMEVSNIQFNRDFNVETKMWQCGKIRFSIDDGAIAGFQQLYLEPLQKFHLSLRQLNLDQAEYVLLEALILFSPDRPGIMERKVIDEIQEKLAITLKCYIDDHHPLPEGRFLYPKLLSLLAELRTLNEENTRQILHIQDVSSDAMTPLMKEILC
;
A
#
# COMPACT_ATOMS: atom_id res chain seq x y z
N MET A 1 -10.23 -14.30 23.96
CA MET A 1 -10.03 -12.85 23.77
C MET A 1 -11.19 -12.36 22.90
N GLN A 2 -12.16 -11.63 23.46
CA GLN A 2 -13.29 -11.10 22.68
C GLN A 2 -12.79 -9.89 21.88
N ILE A 3 -12.74 -10.01 20.56
CA ILE A 3 -12.49 -8.88 19.67
C ILE A 3 -13.83 -8.18 19.49
N HIS A 4 -14.02 -7.05 20.17
CA HIS A 4 -15.17 -6.18 19.94
C HIS A 4 -14.96 -5.46 18.59
N ILE A 5 -15.70 -5.88 17.57
CA ILE A 5 -15.79 -5.16 16.29
C ILE A 5 -16.66 -3.93 16.53
N LEU A 6 -16.06 -2.75 16.54
CA LEU A 6 -16.78 -1.47 16.62
C LEU A 6 -17.46 -1.16 15.27
N PRO A 7 -18.69 -0.61 15.27
CA PRO A 7 -19.38 -0.26 14.04
C PRO A 7 -18.85 1.05 13.45
N ASN A 8 -18.57 1.02 12.14
CA ASN A 8 -18.47 2.12 11.17
C ASN A 8 -18.38 3.55 11.74
N ASN A 9 -17.18 4.13 11.69
CA ASN A 9 -17.03 5.59 11.67
C ASN A 9 -16.96 6.10 10.23
N ASN A 10 -17.94 6.93 9.89
CA ASN A 10 -18.01 7.70 8.65
C ASN A 10 -16.80 8.65 8.54
N TYR A 11 -15.86 8.34 7.65
CA TYR A 11 -14.78 9.24 7.30
C TYR A 11 -15.30 10.36 6.39
N THR A 12 -15.54 11.54 6.96
CA THR A 12 -15.76 12.77 6.20
C THR A 12 -14.48 13.15 5.44
N LYS A 13 -14.47 12.89 4.13
CA LYS A 13 -13.39 13.27 3.20
C LYS A 13 -13.46 14.78 2.86
N PRO A 14 -12.33 15.51 2.83
CA PRO A 14 -12.30 16.90 2.37
C PRO A 14 -12.58 17.01 0.86
N ILE A 15 -13.19 18.12 0.46
CA ILE A 15 -13.58 18.44 -0.92
C ILE A 15 -12.53 19.41 -1.48
N LEU A 16 -11.83 19.04 -2.56
CA LEU A 16 -10.99 19.95 -3.35
C LEU A 16 -11.69 20.30 -4.67
N SER A 17 -11.70 21.59 -4.98
CA SER A 17 -12.44 22.27 -6.03
C SER A 17 -11.83 22.10 -7.42
N SER A 18 -12.68 21.83 -8.42
CA SER A 18 -12.34 21.70 -9.85
C SER A 18 -12.19 23.05 -10.55
N CYS A 19 -11.22 23.16 -11.48
CA CYS A 19 -11.16 24.26 -12.45
C CYS A 19 -11.08 23.69 -13.88
N SER A 20 -11.96 24.19 -14.76
CA SER A 20 -12.19 23.71 -16.12
C SER A 20 -11.68 24.72 -17.16
N ILE A 21 -10.97 24.28 -18.20
CA ILE A 21 -10.69 25.03 -19.45
C ILE A 21 -10.50 23.95 -20.54
N GLY A 22 -11.09 23.95 -21.74
CA GLY A 22 -11.62 25.02 -22.59
C GLY A 22 -10.88 24.98 -23.93
N SER A 23 -11.51 24.41 -24.96
CA SER A 23 -11.01 24.11 -26.31
C SER A 23 -10.63 25.34 -27.17
N ALA A 24 -9.64 25.19 -28.07
CA ALA A 24 -9.72 25.59 -29.50
C ALA A 24 -8.39 25.37 -30.27
N SER A 25 -8.52 25.06 -31.56
CA SER A 25 -7.52 25.05 -32.64
C SER A 25 -8.18 25.75 -33.86
N PRO A 26 -7.57 25.92 -35.06
CA PRO A 26 -6.15 25.94 -35.50
C PRO A 26 -5.85 27.09 -36.51
N HIS A 27 -4.60 27.27 -36.96
CA HIS A 27 -4.32 27.77 -38.33
C HIS A 27 -2.94 27.36 -38.89
N MET A 28 -2.92 27.03 -40.18
CA MET A 28 -1.80 26.51 -41.00
C MET A 28 -0.71 27.54 -41.37
N GLY A 29 0.52 27.04 -41.58
CA GLY A 29 1.59 27.66 -42.38
C GLY A 29 2.64 26.62 -42.80
N LEU A 30 2.95 26.55 -44.10
CA LEU A 30 3.77 25.52 -44.76
C LEU A 30 5.27 25.87 -44.87
N CYS A 31 6.07 24.80 -44.92
CA CYS A 31 7.38 24.61 -45.57
C CYS A 31 8.64 25.28 -44.98
N GLN A 32 9.58 24.46 -44.50
CA GLN A 32 10.92 24.28 -45.09
C GLN A 32 11.63 23.06 -44.48
N SER A 33 12.21 22.22 -45.33
CA SER A 33 12.95 21.02 -44.97
C SER A 33 14.34 21.34 -44.45
N ASN A 34 14.54 21.20 -43.14
CA ASN A 34 15.83 20.92 -42.52
C ASN A 34 15.63 19.62 -41.74
N TYR A 35 16.43 18.58 -42.02
CA TYR A 35 16.40 17.38 -41.18
C TYR A 35 16.78 17.79 -39.75
N PRO A 36 15.90 17.62 -38.75
CA PRO A 36 16.27 17.91 -37.38
C PRO A 36 17.31 16.89 -36.92
N ASP A 37 18.28 17.36 -36.16
CA ASP A 37 19.14 16.50 -35.38
C ASP A 37 18.24 15.72 -34.41
N LEU A 38 17.99 14.44 -34.72
CA LEU A 38 17.09 13.59 -33.95
C LEU A 38 17.59 13.41 -32.50
N SER A 39 18.82 13.79 -32.20
CA SER A 39 19.38 13.75 -30.85
C SER A 39 18.92 14.92 -29.96
N SER A 40 18.65 16.11 -30.50
CA SER A 40 18.19 17.26 -29.70
C SER A 40 16.69 17.20 -29.41
N ASP A 41 15.87 16.68 -30.33
CA ASP A 41 14.42 16.55 -30.16
C ASP A 41 14.04 15.37 -29.23
N LEU A 42 14.87 14.32 -29.20
CA LEU A 42 14.74 13.23 -28.21
C LEU A 42 15.17 13.66 -26.80
N GLN A 43 15.94 14.74 -26.66
CA GLN A 43 16.28 15.34 -25.37
C GLN A 43 15.22 16.35 -24.91
N GLN A 44 14.54 17.05 -25.83
CA GLN A 44 13.48 18.02 -25.50
C GLN A 44 12.10 17.40 -25.24
N MET A 45 11.86 16.16 -25.68
CA MET A 45 10.65 15.38 -25.32
C MET A 45 10.70 14.73 -23.94
N LYS A 46 11.82 14.83 -23.19
CA LYS A 46 11.99 14.08 -21.95
C LYS A 46 11.51 14.74 -20.66
N ASP A 47 11.37 16.07 -20.58
CA ASP A 47 11.37 16.70 -19.23
C ASP A 47 10.24 17.71 -18.91
N SER A 48 9.33 18.08 -19.81
CA SER A 48 8.34 19.13 -19.45
C SER A 48 6.95 18.62 -19.03
N SER A 49 6.42 17.56 -19.63
CA SER A 49 5.09 17.04 -19.27
C SER A 49 5.18 15.99 -18.16
N THR A 50 6.13 15.07 -18.28
CA THR A 50 6.38 13.98 -17.34
C THR A 50 6.77 14.47 -15.94
N LEU A 51 7.71 15.43 -15.85
CA LEU A 51 8.07 16.02 -14.55
C LEU A 51 6.91 16.79 -13.93
N SER A 52 6.15 17.55 -14.73
CA SER A 52 4.95 18.24 -14.24
C SER A 52 3.93 17.27 -13.65
N ASP A 53 3.71 16.13 -14.31
CA ASP A 53 2.80 15.09 -13.82
C ASP A 53 3.33 14.42 -12.53
N VAL A 54 4.64 14.13 -12.46
CA VAL A 54 5.30 13.63 -11.24
C VAL A 54 5.14 14.61 -10.07
N TYR A 55 5.40 15.91 -10.31
CA TYR A 55 5.26 16.97 -9.29
C TYR A 55 3.82 17.11 -8.78
N ASN A 56 2.82 16.77 -9.60
CA ASN A 56 1.41 16.82 -9.21
C ASN A 56 0.94 15.56 -8.46
N VAL A 57 1.54 14.39 -8.73
CA VAL A 57 1.07 13.10 -8.19
C VAL A 57 1.82 12.68 -6.92
N LEU A 58 3.13 12.92 -6.86
CA LEU A 58 3.99 12.46 -5.77
C LEU A 58 3.59 13.00 -4.37
N PRO A 59 3.20 14.29 -4.20
CA PRO A 59 2.68 14.77 -2.92
C PRO A 59 1.42 14.04 -2.45
N HIS A 60 0.53 13.67 -3.37
CA HIS A 60 -0.68 12.91 -3.03
C HIS A 60 -0.36 11.49 -2.57
N PHE A 61 0.66 10.84 -3.15
CA PHE A 61 1.16 9.56 -2.67
C PHE A 61 1.80 9.69 -1.28
N ALA A 62 2.59 10.74 -1.04
CA ALA A 62 3.20 10.98 0.27
C ALA A 62 2.16 11.23 1.37
N ASP A 63 1.12 12.01 1.08
CA ASP A 63 -0.01 12.24 1.99
C ASP A 63 -0.78 10.94 2.25
N LEU A 64 -1.06 10.16 1.21
CA LEU A 64 -1.73 8.86 1.33
C LEU A 64 -0.89 7.88 2.17
N SER A 65 0.40 7.76 1.91
CA SER A 65 1.32 6.93 2.70
C SER A 65 1.35 7.36 4.16
N THR A 66 1.43 8.67 4.42
CA THR A 66 1.38 9.23 5.78
C THR A 66 0.09 8.86 6.49
N TYR A 67 -1.05 8.99 5.81
CA TYR A 67 -2.35 8.59 6.33
C TYR A 67 -2.40 7.08 6.64
N MET A 68 -1.93 6.22 5.72
CA MET A 68 -1.91 4.77 5.94
C MET A 68 -1.05 4.39 7.14
N ILE A 69 0.14 4.99 7.29
CA ILE A 69 1.01 4.79 8.46
C ILE A 69 0.27 5.13 9.75
N GLN A 70 -0.43 6.27 9.78
CA GLN A 70 -1.19 6.69 10.95
C GLN A 70 -2.32 5.70 11.29
N GLN A 71 -3.00 5.16 10.28
CA GLN A 71 -4.04 4.14 10.46
C GLN A 71 -3.46 2.84 11.05
N VAL A 72 -2.28 2.40 10.60
CA VAL A 72 -1.60 1.23 11.18
C VAL A 72 -1.20 1.47 12.64
N ILE A 73 -0.66 2.65 12.95
CA ILE A 73 -0.31 3.03 14.33
C ILE A 73 -1.55 3.07 15.23
N GLN A 74 -2.67 3.60 14.72
CA GLN A 74 -3.91 3.64 15.46
C GLN A 74 -4.47 2.22 15.70
N PHE A 75 -4.49 1.39 14.66
CA PHE A 75 -4.87 -0.01 14.75
C PHE A 75 -4.04 -0.77 15.80
N SER A 76 -2.71 -0.64 15.79
CA SER A 76 -1.85 -1.34 16.74
C SER A 76 -2.12 -0.91 18.18
N LYS A 77 -2.35 0.38 18.43
CA LYS A 77 -2.69 0.92 19.75
C LYS A 77 -4.03 0.43 20.29
N GLU A 78 -4.96 0.02 19.43
CA GLU A 78 -6.24 -0.54 19.86
C GLU A 78 -6.09 -1.96 20.42
N ILE A 79 -4.99 -2.66 20.10
CA ILE A 79 -4.75 -4.04 20.55
C ILE A 79 -4.07 -4.03 21.93
N PRO A 80 -4.71 -4.53 23.00
CA PRO A 80 -4.11 -4.52 24.34
C PRO A 80 -2.79 -5.28 24.43
N ALA A 81 -2.67 -6.40 23.69
CA ALA A 81 -1.45 -7.19 23.64
C ALA A 81 -0.26 -6.41 23.04
N PHE A 82 -0.50 -5.53 22.05
CA PHE A 82 0.55 -4.68 21.48
C PHE A 82 1.01 -3.63 22.49
N ARG A 83 0.08 -2.96 23.16
CA ARG A 83 0.39 -1.94 24.19
C ARG A 83 1.14 -2.48 25.41
N ALA A 84 1.06 -3.79 25.65
CA ALA A 84 1.74 -4.44 26.76
C ALA A 84 3.22 -4.76 26.47
N LEU A 85 3.66 -4.72 25.21
CA LEU A 85 5.05 -4.94 24.82
C LEU A 85 5.93 -3.73 25.20
N THR A 86 7.24 -3.96 25.26
CA THR A 86 8.21 -2.85 25.36
C THR A 86 8.05 -1.83 24.22
N ILE A 87 8.45 -0.59 24.46
CA ILE A 87 8.37 0.46 23.42
C ILE A 87 9.28 0.12 22.24
N GLU A 88 10.45 -0.47 22.53
CA GLU A 88 11.40 -0.96 21.54
C GLU A 88 10.76 -2.00 20.62
N ASP A 89 10.08 -3.00 21.18
CA ASP A 89 9.37 -4.01 20.38
C ASP A 89 8.18 -3.42 19.62
N GLN A 90 7.42 -2.50 20.22
CA GLN A 90 6.34 -1.80 19.52
C GLN A 90 6.87 -1.05 18.28
N ILE A 91 8.01 -0.36 18.40
CA ILE A 91 8.66 0.34 17.29
C ILE A 91 9.15 -0.65 16.23
N SER A 92 9.85 -1.72 16.64
CA SER A 92 10.35 -2.76 15.72
C SER A 92 9.23 -3.45 14.94
N LEU A 93 8.11 -3.78 15.59
CA LEU A 93 6.94 -4.35 14.93
C LEU A 93 6.32 -3.36 13.95
N LEU A 94 6.15 -2.08 14.33
CA LEU A 94 5.59 -1.06 13.44
C LEU A 94 6.48 -0.83 12.21
N LYS A 95 7.78 -0.61 12.39
CA LYS A 95 8.73 -0.46 11.27
C LYS A 95 8.71 -1.67 10.34
N GLY A 96 8.68 -2.87 10.91
CA GLY A 96 8.70 -4.11 10.14
C GLY A 96 7.40 -4.41 9.38
N SER A 97 6.25 -3.95 9.87
CA SER A 97 4.93 -4.40 9.36
C SER A 97 4.11 -3.32 8.67
N THR A 98 4.43 -2.03 8.82
CA THR A 98 3.52 -0.95 8.41
C THR A 98 3.13 -1.02 6.94
N MET A 99 4.09 -1.25 6.05
CA MET A 99 3.79 -1.35 4.62
C MET A 99 2.93 -2.58 4.31
N GLU A 100 3.22 -3.72 4.92
CA GLU A 100 2.46 -4.96 4.73
C GLU A 100 1.01 -4.78 5.21
N VAL A 101 0.81 -4.27 6.43
CA VAL A 101 -0.53 -3.97 6.99
C VAL A 101 -1.26 -2.93 6.16
N SER A 102 -0.58 -1.88 5.68
CA SER A 102 -1.18 -0.87 4.81
C SER A 102 -1.73 -1.48 3.53
N ASN A 103 -0.99 -2.41 2.89
CA ASN A 103 -1.47 -3.09 1.69
C ASN A 103 -2.71 -3.96 1.95
N ILE A 104 -2.78 -4.62 3.11
CA ILE A 104 -3.99 -5.36 3.51
C ILE A 104 -5.19 -4.41 3.69
N GLN A 105 -5.00 -3.29 4.38
CA GLN A 105 -6.05 -2.29 4.58
C GLN A 105 -6.52 -1.69 3.25
N PHE A 106 -5.57 -1.33 2.39
CA PHE A 106 -5.81 -0.73 1.09
C PHE A 106 -6.50 -1.68 0.11
N ASN A 107 -6.31 -2.99 0.27
CA ASN A 107 -6.97 -4.00 -0.56
C ASN A 107 -8.50 -3.92 -0.49
N ARG A 108 -9.06 -3.48 0.64
CA ARG A 108 -10.52 -3.37 0.83
C ARG A 108 -11.16 -2.38 -0.13
N ASP A 109 -10.41 -1.34 -0.51
CA ASP A 109 -10.82 -0.30 -1.47
C ASP A 109 -10.44 -0.64 -2.93
N PHE A 110 -9.85 -1.82 -3.19
CA PHE A 110 -9.46 -2.25 -4.53
C PHE A 110 -10.65 -2.83 -5.30
N ASN A 111 -10.88 -2.29 -6.50
CA ASN A 111 -11.91 -2.77 -7.42
C ASN A 111 -11.30 -3.67 -8.50
N VAL A 112 -11.71 -4.94 -8.53
CA VAL A 112 -11.16 -5.97 -9.42
C VAL A 112 -11.40 -5.68 -10.91
N GLU A 113 -12.55 -5.11 -11.27
CA GLU A 113 -12.92 -4.87 -12.67
C GLU A 113 -12.12 -3.72 -13.28
N THR A 114 -12.04 -2.62 -12.52
CA THR A 114 -11.35 -1.40 -12.96
C THR A 114 -9.86 -1.40 -12.66
N LYS A 115 -9.40 -2.31 -11.79
CA LYS A 115 -8.03 -2.38 -11.24
C LYS A 115 -7.59 -1.05 -10.59
N MET A 116 -8.53 -0.36 -9.97
CA MET A 116 -8.29 0.91 -9.29
C MET A 116 -8.57 0.79 -7.79
N TRP A 117 -7.80 1.54 -6.99
CA TRP A 117 -8.11 1.79 -5.58
C TRP A 117 -9.00 3.00 -5.44
N GLN A 118 -10.08 2.87 -4.68
CA GLN A 118 -11.09 3.92 -4.51
C GLN A 118 -11.06 4.49 -3.08
N CYS A 119 -10.11 5.36 -2.80
CA CYS A 119 -9.93 6.01 -1.50
C CYS A 119 -10.87 7.21 -1.33
N GLY A 120 -12.10 7.07 -1.82
CA GLY A 120 -12.44 8.03 -2.85
C GLY A 120 -13.76 8.75 -2.76
N LYS A 121 -13.92 9.96 -3.28
CA LYS A 121 -12.94 10.96 -3.71
C LYS A 121 -12.00 10.56 -4.84
N ILE A 122 -10.76 10.33 -4.44
CA ILE A 122 -9.60 10.02 -5.25
C ILE A 122 -9.64 8.56 -5.72
N ARG A 123 -9.14 8.33 -6.93
CA ARG A 123 -8.90 7.01 -7.49
C ARG A 123 -7.44 6.91 -7.88
N PHE A 124 -6.84 5.77 -7.61
CA PHE A 124 -5.46 5.47 -7.99
C PHE A 124 -5.42 4.21 -8.84
N SER A 125 -4.54 4.21 -9.81
CA SER A 125 -4.19 3.10 -10.68
C SER A 125 -2.70 2.81 -10.55
N ILE A 126 -2.25 1.70 -11.15
CA ILE A 126 -0.82 1.41 -11.29
C ILE A 126 -0.11 2.46 -12.14
N ASP A 127 -0.79 3.04 -13.12
CA ASP A 127 -0.22 4.07 -13.99
C ASP A 127 0.12 5.34 -13.19
N ASP A 128 -0.71 5.70 -12.20
CA ASP A 128 -0.42 6.80 -11.28
C ASP A 128 0.83 6.52 -10.43
N GLY A 129 1.03 5.26 -10.02
CA GLY A 129 2.25 4.83 -9.34
C GLY A 129 3.49 4.93 -10.23
N ALA A 130 3.36 4.58 -11.52
CA ALA A 130 4.45 4.72 -12.48
C ALA A 130 4.82 6.19 -12.69
N ILE A 131 3.83 7.08 -12.76
CA ILE A 131 4.03 8.54 -12.81
C ILE A 131 4.69 9.03 -11.52
N ALA A 132 4.36 8.48 -10.36
CA ALA A 132 5.02 8.81 -9.08
C ALA A 132 6.47 8.30 -8.98
N GLY A 133 6.98 7.58 -9.97
CA GLY A 133 8.37 7.12 -10.04
C GLY A 133 8.59 5.66 -9.62
N PHE A 134 7.53 4.92 -9.28
CA PHE A 134 7.65 3.49 -9.01
C PHE A 134 7.90 2.71 -10.30
N GLN A 135 8.79 1.72 -10.24
CA GLN A 135 9.13 0.90 -11.40
C GLN A 135 8.10 -0.23 -11.62
N GLN A 136 7.90 -0.63 -12.88
CA GLN A 136 6.97 -1.71 -13.24
C GLN A 136 7.31 -3.05 -12.57
N LEU A 137 8.59 -3.32 -12.31
CA LEU A 137 9.05 -4.50 -11.57
C LEU A 137 8.40 -4.63 -10.18
N TYR A 138 8.05 -3.52 -9.54
CA TYR A 138 7.33 -3.49 -8.27
C TYR A 138 5.81 -3.42 -8.48
N LEU A 139 5.37 -2.55 -9.38
CA LEU A 139 3.96 -2.24 -9.60
C LEU A 139 3.14 -3.43 -10.13
N GLU A 140 3.69 -4.23 -11.05
CA GLU A 140 3.01 -5.40 -11.60
C GLU A 140 2.76 -6.49 -10.52
N PRO A 141 3.78 -6.93 -9.75
CA PRO A 141 3.55 -7.80 -8.60
C PRO A 141 2.59 -7.22 -7.56
N LEU A 142 2.66 -5.92 -7.28
CA LEU A 142 1.76 -5.27 -6.33
C LEU A 142 0.29 -5.37 -6.78
N GLN A 143 0.00 -5.04 -8.04
CA GLN A 143 -1.35 -5.17 -8.58
C GLN A 143 -1.85 -6.62 -8.55
N LYS A 144 -0.98 -7.57 -8.90
CA LYS A 144 -1.29 -8.99 -8.86
C LYS A 144 -1.61 -9.46 -7.45
N PHE A 145 -0.85 -9.01 -6.45
CA PHE A 145 -1.14 -9.29 -5.05
C PHE A 145 -2.53 -8.76 -4.66
N HIS A 146 -2.84 -7.50 -5.00
CA HIS A 146 -4.14 -6.91 -4.67
C HIS A 146 -5.31 -7.62 -5.34
N LEU A 147 -5.17 -7.96 -6.61
CA LEU A 147 -6.15 -8.76 -7.35
C LEU A 147 -6.37 -10.12 -6.69
N SER A 148 -5.27 -10.82 -6.38
CA SER A 148 -5.31 -12.18 -5.82
C SER A 148 -5.97 -12.20 -4.44
N LEU A 149 -5.62 -11.26 -3.57
CA LEU A 149 -6.23 -11.13 -2.24
C LEU A 149 -7.72 -10.79 -2.32
N ARG A 150 -8.10 -9.86 -3.21
CA ARG A 150 -9.50 -9.44 -3.33
C ARG A 150 -10.41 -10.57 -3.84
N GLN A 151 -9.89 -11.42 -4.72
CA GLN A 151 -10.59 -12.60 -5.25
C GLN A 151 -10.83 -13.71 -4.21
N LEU A 152 -10.15 -13.65 -3.05
CA LEU A 152 -10.43 -14.56 -1.94
C LEU A 152 -11.72 -14.22 -1.19
N ASN A 153 -12.35 -13.07 -1.47
CA ASN A 153 -13.63 -12.63 -0.89
C ASN A 153 -13.64 -12.67 0.65
N LEU A 154 -12.53 -12.24 1.25
CA LEU A 154 -12.40 -12.19 2.70
C LEU A 154 -13.43 -11.24 3.32
N ASP A 155 -13.94 -11.63 4.48
CA ASP A 155 -14.75 -10.78 5.31
C ASP A 155 -13.91 -9.85 6.20
N GLN A 156 -14.60 -8.96 6.91
CA GLN A 156 -13.97 -7.96 7.77
C GLN A 156 -13.10 -8.58 8.88
N ALA A 157 -13.55 -9.68 9.48
CA ALA A 157 -12.83 -10.32 10.59
C ALA A 157 -11.55 -11.00 10.09
N GLU A 158 -11.61 -11.63 8.91
CA GLU A 158 -10.46 -12.23 8.25
C GLU A 158 -9.39 -11.20 7.91
N TYR A 159 -9.78 -10.04 7.36
CA TYR A 159 -8.83 -8.94 7.13
C TYR A 159 -8.17 -8.48 8.43
N VAL A 160 -8.94 -8.27 9.50
CA VAL A 160 -8.39 -7.80 10.79
C VAL A 160 -7.46 -8.83 11.42
N LEU A 161 -7.80 -10.11 11.35
CA LEU A 161 -6.95 -11.20 11.82
C LEU A 161 -5.66 -11.29 11.00
N LEU A 162 -5.73 -11.07 9.69
CA LEU A 162 -4.57 -11.03 8.81
C LEU A 162 -3.64 -9.85 9.14
N GLU A 163 -4.19 -8.66 9.37
CA GLU A 163 -3.43 -7.47 9.80
C GLU A 163 -2.72 -7.72 11.14
N ALA A 164 -3.41 -8.30 12.11
CA ALA A 164 -2.82 -8.67 13.39
C ALA A 164 -1.71 -9.72 13.23
N LEU A 165 -1.95 -10.74 12.40
CA LEU A 165 -0.96 -11.80 12.14
C LEU A 165 0.35 -11.24 11.56
N ILE A 166 0.24 -10.26 10.65
CA ILE A 166 1.39 -9.54 10.07
C ILE A 166 2.07 -8.65 11.12
N LEU A 167 1.29 -7.90 11.91
CA LEU A 167 1.80 -6.99 12.94
C LEU A 167 2.66 -7.74 13.97
N PHE A 168 2.20 -8.88 14.47
CA PHE A 168 2.90 -9.69 15.47
C PHE A 168 3.90 -10.67 14.85
N SER A 169 4.77 -10.19 13.97
CA SER A 169 5.82 -11.03 13.36
C SER A 169 7.07 -11.08 14.25
N PRO A 170 7.45 -12.24 14.83
CA PRO A 170 8.59 -12.34 15.75
C PRO A 170 9.94 -12.26 15.05
N ASP A 171 9.96 -12.35 13.72
CA ASP A 171 11.15 -12.29 12.88
C ASP A 171 11.56 -10.86 12.47
N ARG A 172 10.88 -9.82 12.96
CA ARG A 172 11.29 -8.43 12.68
C ARG A 172 12.65 -8.10 13.32
N PRO A 173 13.49 -7.27 12.66
CA PRO A 173 14.72 -6.78 13.26
C PRO A 173 14.50 -5.98 14.55
N GLY A 174 15.36 -6.19 15.55
CA GLY A 174 15.32 -5.47 16.82
C GLY A 174 14.36 -6.02 17.88
N ILE A 175 13.62 -7.09 17.58
CA ILE A 175 12.69 -7.72 18.54
C ILE A 175 13.45 -8.38 19.70
N MET A 176 13.07 -8.01 20.92
CA MET A 176 13.62 -8.49 22.18
C MET A 176 12.76 -9.62 22.77
N GLU A 177 11.44 -9.44 22.85
CA GLU A 177 10.51 -10.42 23.44
C GLU A 177 10.00 -11.45 22.41
N ARG A 178 10.91 -12.03 21.61
CA ARG A 178 10.57 -12.89 20.47
C ARG A 178 9.58 -14.02 20.80
N LYS A 179 9.76 -14.67 21.94
CA LYS A 179 8.89 -15.78 22.38
C LYS A 179 7.46 -15.32 22.67
N VAL A 180 7.30 -14.17 23.31
CA VAL A 180 5.98 -13.63 23.64
C VAL A 180 5.22 -13.29 22.35
N ILE A 181 5.90 -12.66 21.39
CA ILE A 181 5.33 -12.29 20.11
C ILE A 181 4.98 -13.53 19.27
N ASP A 182 5.84 -14.55 19.26
CA ASP A 182 5.60 -15.83 18.58
C ASP A 182 4.34 -16.54 19.13
N GLU A 183 4.18 -16.59 20.46
CA GLU A 183 2.98 -17.15 21.10
C GLU A 183 1.70 -16.36 20.77
N ILE A 184 1.80 -15.04 20.58
CA ILE A 184 0.68 -14.20 20.13
C ILE A 184 0.35 -14.52 18.67
N GLN A 185 1.37 -14.58 17.81
CA GLN A 185 1.22 -14.85 16.38
C GLN A 185 0.60 -16.22 16.14
N GLU A 186 1.05 -17.26 16.86
CA GLU A 186 0.51 -18.61 16.78
C GLU A 186 -1.00 -18.62 17.13
N LYS A 187 -1.39 -17.94 18.21
CA LYS A 187 -2.80 -17.83 18.61
C LYS A 187 -3.64 -17.13 17.53
N LEU A 188 -3.10 -16.08 16.90
CA LEU A 188 -3.77 -15.38 15.79
C LEU A 188 -3.91 -16.28 14.56
N ALA A 189 -2.86 -17.02 14.21
CA ALA A 189 -2.85 -17.97 13.10
C ALA A 189 -3.90 -19.07 13.28
N ILE A 190 -3.96 -19.67 14.48
CA ILE A 190 -4.98 -20.67 14.83
C ILE A 190 -6.37 -20.04 14.79
N THR A 191 -6.55 -18.84 15.33
CA THR A 191 -7.84 -18.14 15.34
C THR A 191 -8.34 -17.86 13.93
N LEU A 192 -7.48 -17.36 13.03
CA LEU A 192 -7.80 -17.14 11.62
C LEU A 192 -8.18 -18.45 10.93
N LYS A 193 -7.42 -19.52 11.17
CA LYS A 193 -7.73 -20.84 10.60
C LYS A 193 -9.10 -21.35 11.06
N CYS A 194 -9.38 -21.31 12.36
CA CYS A 194 -10.68 -21.76 12.90
C CYS A 194 -11.82 -20.91 12.34
N TYR A 195 -11.64 -19.59 12.27
CA TYR A 195 -12.65 -18.68 11.71
C TYR A 195 -12.95 -19.03 10.25
N ILE A 196 -11.92 -19.26 9.42
CA ILE A 196 -12.06 -19.69 8.03
C ILE A 196 -12.79 -21.03 7.94
N ASP A 197 -12.39 -22.02 8.74
CA ASP A 197 -12.99 -23.36 8.71
C ASP A 197 -14.50 -23.31 9.08
N ASP A 198 -14.91 -22.37 9.95
CA ASP A 198 -16.30 -22.17 10.37
C ASP A 198 -17.13 -21.35 9.36
N HIS A 199 -16.54 -20.35 8.69
CA HIS A 199 -17.26 -19.37 7.86
C HIS A 199 -17.18 -19.67 6.35
N HIS A 200 -16.20 -20.46 5.92
CA HIS A 200 -16.03 -20.91 4.53
C HIS A 200 -16.10 -22.44 4.46
N PRO A 201 -17.31 -23.04 4.46
CA PRO A 201 -17.44 -24.49 4.44
C PRO A 201 -16.83 -25.11 3.17
N LEU A 202 -16.55 -26.41 3.25
CA LEU A 202 -16.04 -27.15 2.11
C LEU A 202 -17.05 -27.14 0.93
N PRO A 203 -16.57 -27.04 -0.32
CA PRO A 203 -15.17 -27.10 -0.74
C PRO A 203 -14.45 -25.73 -0.80
N GLU A 204 -15.16 -24.60 -0.65
CA GLU A 204 -14.64 -23.26 -0.93
C GLU A 204 -13.49 -22.86 0.00
N GLY A 205 -13.63 -23.10 1.32
CA GLY A 205 -12.60 -22.76 2.30
C GLY A 205 -11.40 -23.71 2.35
N ARG A 206 -11.43 -24.85 1.65
CA ARG A 206 -10.44 -25.94 1.77
C ARG A 206 -8.99 -25.46 1.69
N PHE A 207 -8.73 -24.50 0.80
CA PHE A 207 -7.41 -23.96 0.53
C PHE A 207 -7.29 -22.48 0.83
N LEU A 208 -8.28 -21.87 1.49
CA LEU A 208 -8.27 -20.42 1.76
C LEU A 208 -7.12 -20.05 2.68
N TYR A 209 -6.98 -20.72 3.83
CA TYR A 209 -5.90 -20.43 4.77
C TYR A 209 -4.48 -20.63 4.17
N PRO A 210 -4.17 -21.76 3.48
CA PRO A 210 -2.89 -21.89 2.77
C PRO A 210 -2.63 -20.81 1.72
N LYS A 211 -3.66 -20.39 0.97
CA LYS A 211 -3.53 -19.29 -0.02
C LYS A 211 -3.19 -17.97 0.67
N LEU A 212 -3.80 -17.68 1.82
CA LEU A 212 -3.47 -16.48 2.59
C LEU A 212 -2.02 -16.49 3.05
N LEU A 213 -1.54 -17.62 3.60
CA LEU A 213 -0.13 -17.73 4.00
C LEU A 213 0.83 -17.55 2.81
N SER A 214 0.48 -18.07 1.63
CA SER A 214 1.25 -17.84 0.39
C SER A 214 1.30 -16.35 0.02
N LEU A 215 0.16 -15.66 0.08
CA LEU A 215 0.10 -14.22 -0.20
C LEU A 215 0.88 -13.40 0.82
N LEU A 216 0.89 -13.79 2.10
CA LEU A 216 1.74 -13.14 3.10
C LEU A 216 3.23 -13.29 2.79
N ALA A 217 3.66 -14.47 2.30
CA ALA A 217 5.04 -14.67 1.86
C ALA A 217 5.39 -13.80 0.64
N GLU A 218 4.48 -13.68 -0.33
CA GLU A 218 4.64 -12.75 -1.46
C GLU A 218 4.73 -11.29 -0.98
N LEU A 219 3.93 -10.92 0.02
CA LEU A 219 3.92 -9.59 0.61
C LEU A 219 5.25 -9.22 1.30
N ARG A 220 5.96 -10.20 1.89
CA ARG A 220 7.32 -9.98 2.42
C ARG A 220 8.28 -9.55 1.30
N THR A 221 8.22 -10.22 0.15
CA THR A 221 9.04 -9.86 -1.03
C THR A 221 8.67 -8.46 -1.57
N LEU A 222 7.38 -8.15 -1.63
CA LEU A 222 6.90 -6.82 -2.01
C LEU A 222 7.38 -5.73 -1.05
N ASN A 223 7.43 -6.02 0.25
CA ASN A 223 7.90 -5.07 1.25
C ASN A 223 9.38 -4.73 1.06
N GLU A 224 10.23 -5.73 0.81
CA GLU A 224 11.65 -5.52 0.50
C GLU A 224 11.85 -4.67 -0.76
N GLU A 225 11.06 -4.94 -1.81
CA GLU A 225 11.14 -4.18 -3.05
C GLU A 225 10.61 -2.76 -2.88
N ASN A 226 9.52 -2.57 -2.12
CA ASN A 226 9.00 -1.25 -1.79
C ASN A 226 10.06 -0.36 -1.13
N THR A 227 10.84 -0.89 -0.18
CA THR A 227 11.94 -0.13 0.43
C THR A 227 12.97 0.32 -0.60
N ARG A 228 13.32 -0.54 -1.58
CA ARG A 228 14.24 -0.16 -2.67
C ARG A 228 13.65 0.94 -3.57
N GLN A 229 12.37 0.83 -3.91
CA GLN A 229 11.67 1.82 -4.73
C GLN A 229 11.58 3.19 -4.03
N ILE A 230 11.28 3.22 -2.73
CA ILE A 230 11.23 4.46 -1.95
C ILE A 230 12.59 5.15 -1.94
N LEU A 231 13.67 4.41 -1.69
CA LEU A 231 15.03 4.97 -1.72
C LEU A 231 15.39 5.52 -3.10
N HIS A 232 15.03 4.79 -4.17
CA HIS A 232 15.24 5.26 -5.54
C HIS A 232 14.50 6.58 -5.83
N ILE A 233 13.23 6.69 -5.43
CA ILE A 233 12.43 7.91 -5.61
C ILE A 233 13.02 9.05 -4.77
N GLN A 234 13.49 8.77 -3.55
CA GLN A 234 14.11 9.77 -2.67
C GLN A 234 15.42 10.31 -3.25
N ASP A 235 16.24 9.47 -3.88
CA ASP A 235 17.48 9.89 -4.55
C ASP A 235 17.20 10.85 -5.73
N VAL A 236 16.06 10.68 -6.40
CA VAL A 236 15.62 11.52 -7.52
C VAL A 236 14.87 12.78 -7.05
N SER A 237 14.16 12.70 -5.92
CA SER A 237 13.34 13.78 -5.36
C SER A 237 13.40 13.79 -3.82
N SER A 238 14.30 14.59 -3.25
CA SER A 238 14.59 14.60 -1.81
C SER A 238 13.43 15.07 -0.92
N ASP A 239 12.55 15.89 -1.50
CA ASP A 239 11.47 16.60 -0.78
C ASP A 239 10.15 15.81 -0.79
N ALA A 240 10.11 14.67 -1.48
CA ALA A 240 8.91 13.85 -1.64
C ALA A 240 8.49 13.09 -0.38
N MET A 241 9.41 12.82 0.54
CA MET A 241 9.15 11.98 1.71
C MET A 241 8.89 12.80 2.97
N THR A 242 7.74 12.55 3.62
CA THR A 242 7.41 13.16 4.91
C THR A 242 8.33 12.62 6.03
N PRO A 243 8.52 13.36 7.14
CA PRO A 243 9.32 12.88 8.26
C PRO A 243 8.84 11.52 8.81
N LEU A 244 7.53 11.30 8.88
CA LEU A 244 6.95 10.05 9.37
C LEU A 244 7.27 8.88 8.43
N MET A 245 7.21 9.09 7.11
CA MET A 245 7.60 8.07 6.14
C MET A 245 9.06 7.66 6.31
N LYS A 246 9.97 8.62 6.53
CA LYS A 246 11.39 8.34 6.76
C LYS A 246 11.63 7.57 8.06
N GLU A 247 10.85 7.81 9.11
CA GLU A 247 11.01 7.11 10.38
C GLU A 247 10.54 5.65 10.31
N ILE A 248 9.47 5.38 9.55
CA ILE A 248 8.79 4.09 9.52
C ILE A 248 9.22 3.21 8.35
N LEU A 249 9.50 3.80 7.18
CA LEU A 249 9.77 3.07 5.93
C LEU A 249 11.25 3.00 5.54
N CYS A 250 12.12 3.73 6.24
CA CYS A 250 13.57 3.77 6.01
C CYS A 250 14.37 3.31 7.23
#